data_AF-A0A6J3GGV3-F1
#
_entry.id   AF-A0A6J3GGV3-F1
#
_cell.length_a   1.000
_cell.length_b   1.000
_cell.length_c   1.000
_cell.angle_alpha   90.00
_cell.angle_beta   90.00
_cell.angle_gamma   90.00
#
_symmetry.space_group_name_H-M   'P 1'
#
loop_
_entity.id
_entity.type
_entity.pdbx_description
1 polymer ?
#
loop_
_entity_poly.entity_id
_entity_poly.type
_entity_poly.pdbx_seq_one_letter_code
_entity_poly.pdbx_strand_id
1 'polypeptide(L)'
;MMADEEEEVKPILQKLQELVDQLYSFRDCYFETHSVEEAGRKQQDVRKEMEKTLQQMEEVAGSVQGKAQVLMLTGKALNVTPDYSPKAEELLSKAVKLEPKLVEAWNQLGEVYWKKGDVAAAHTCFKGALTHVSCPLFLWKTQMGRMNFFGSCRNKVSLQNLSMVLRQLRTDTEDEHSQHVMDSVRQAKLAVQMDVHDGRSWYILGNSYLSLYFNTGQNPKISQQALSAYAQAEKVDRKASSNPDLHLNRATLHKYEENYGEALEGFSRAVALDPAWPEPRQREQQLLEFLDRLTSLLESKGKVKAKKLQSMLGSLRPAHLGPCGDGHYQSASGQKVTLELKPLSTLQPGVNSGAVILGKVVFSLTTEEKVPFTFGLVDSDGPCCAVMVYNIVQSWGVLIGDSVAIPEPNLRLHRIQHKGKDYSFSSVRVETPLLLVVNGKPQGSGSQAAATVASRPQCE
;
A
#
# COMPACT_ATOMS: atom_id res chain seq x y z
N MET A 1 -50.64 0.81 23.58
CA MET A 1 -50.21 1.98 22.77
C MET A 1 -48.70 1.98 22.52
N MET A 2 -47.82 2.31 23.47
CA MET A 2 -46.37 2.34 23.15
C MET A 2 -45.75 0.98 22.81
N ALA A 3 -46.26 -0.13 23.37
CA ALA A 3 -45.78 -1.48 23.02
C ALA A 3 -46.28 -1.94 21.63
N ASP A 4 -47.50 -1.55 21.24
CA ASP A 4 -48.10 -1.92 19.96
C ASP A 4 -47.43 -1.15 18.80
N GLU A 5 -47.08 0.13 19.01
CA GLU A 5 -46.30 0.93 18.04
C GLU A 5 -44.85 0.45 17.89
N GLU A 6 -44.29 -0.23 18.90
CA GLU A 6 -42.94 -0.78 18.86
C GLU A 6 -42.90 -2.14 18.13
N GLU A 7 -43.98 -2.93 18.20
CA GLU A 7 -44.15 -4.16 17.42
C GLU A 7 -44.38 -3.90 15.93
N GLU A 8 -45.18 -2.89 15.55
CA GLU A 8 -45.43 -2.56 14.13
C GLU A 8 -44.19 -2.04 13.39
N VAL A 9 -43.24 -1.44 14.11
CA VAL A 9 -42.06 -0.82 13.51
C VAL A 9 -40.94 -1.82 13.23
N LYS A 10 -40.86 -2.92 13.97
CA LYS A 10 -39.82 -3.95 13.76
C LYS A 10 -39.85 -4.57 12.36
N PRO A 11 -41.01 -5.00 11.81
CA PRO A 11 -41.09 -5.51 10.44
C PRO A 11 -40.67 -4.49 9.39
N ILE A 12 -41.05 -3.22 9.57
CA ILE A 12 -40.67 -2.12 8.67
C ILE A 12 -39.15 -1.94 8.69
N LEU A 13 -38.53 -1.88 9.87
CA LEU A 13 -37.08 -1.76 10.02
C LEU A 13 -36.33 -2.95 9.41
N GLN A 14 -36.83 -4.17 9.61
CA GLN A 14 -36.25 -5.37 9.00
C GLN A 14 -36.32 -5.29 7.47
N LYS A 15 -37.45 -4.81 6.92
CA LYS A 15 -37.59 -4.67 5.47
C LYS A 15 -36.64 -3.61 4.89
N LEU A 16 -36.47 -2.49 5.58
CA LEU A 16 -35.52 -1.46 5.21
C LEU A 16 -34.07 -1.97 5.29
N GLN A 17 -33.74 -2.75 6.32
CA GLN A 17 -32.43 -3.38 6.45
C GLN A 17 -32.13 -4.33 5.28
N GLU A 18 -33.08 -5.20 4.92
CA GLU A 18 -32.95 -6.12 3.79
C GLU A 18 -32.66 -5.39 2.48
N LEU A 19 -33.37 -4.27 2.22
CA LEU A 19 -33.16 -3.46 1.03
C LEU A 19 -31.74 -2.89 0.97
N VAL A 20 -31.25 -2.35 2.09
CA VAL A 20 -29.89 -1.80 2.18
C VAL A 20 -28.83 -2.89 2.08
N ASP A 21 -29.05 -4.05 2.69
CA ASP A 21 -28.12 -5.19 2.63
C ASP A 21 -28.02 -5.75 1.20
N GLN A 22 -29.15 -5.82 0.47
CA GLN A 22 -29.17 -6.19 -0.94
C GLN A 22 -28.42 -5.17 -1.81
N LEU A 23 -28.58 -3.88 -1.55
CA LEU A 23 -27.84 -2.81 -2.25
C LEU A 23 -26.33 -2.94 -2.05
N TYR A 24 -25.86 -3.17 -0.82
CA TYR A 24 -24.44 -3.37 -0.54
C TYR A 24 -23.93 -4.70 -1.11
N SER A 25 -24.71 -5.78 -1.02
CA SER A 25 -24.38 -7.05 -1.66
C SER A 25 -24.25 -6.92 -3.18
N PHE A 26 -25.11 -6.13 -3.82
CA PHE A 26 -25.04 -5.83 -5.26
C PHE A 26 -23.73 -5.13 -5.62
N ARG A 27 -23.30 -4.13 -4.83
CA ARG A 27 -22.01 -3.44 -5.03
C ARG A 27 -20.80 -4.35 -4.77
N ASP A 28 -20.81 -5.07 -3.66
CA ASP A 28 -19.67 -5.82 -3.15
C ASP A 28 -19.43 -7.12 -3.93
N CYS A 29 -20.52 -7.77 -4.38
CA CYS A 29 -20.49 -8.98 -5.20
C CYS A 29 -20.74 -8.70 -6.70
N TYR A 30 -20.59 -7.45 -7.17
CA TYR A 30 -20.91 -7.08 -8.55
C TYR A 30 -20.24 -8.01 -9.59
N PHE A 31 -18.98 -8.38 -9.36
CA PHE A 31 -18.20 -9.26 -10.24
C PHE A 31 -18.46 -10.76 -10.07
N GLU A 32 -19.37 -11.15 -9.18
CA GLU A 32 -19.88 -12.53 -9.11
C GLU A 32 -21.04 -12.74 -10.08
N THR A 33 -21.79 -11.67 -10.39
CA THR A 33 -22.96 -11.69 -11.26
C THR A 33 -22.71 -11.02 -12.61
N HIS A 34 -21.73 -10.11 -12.69
CA HIS A 34 -21.32 -9.41 -13.90
C HIS A 34 -19.88 -9.77 -14.27
N SER A 35 -19.60 -9.72 -15.56
CA SER A 35 -18.29 -10.01 -16.11
C SER A 35 -17.31 -8.84 -15.89
N VAL A 36 -16.00 -9.08 -15.99
CA VAL A 36 -14.99 -8.01 -15.80
C VAL A 36 -15.06 -6.97 -16.93
N GLU A 37 -15.54 -7.38 -18.10
CA GLU A 37 -15.81 -6.54 -19.26
C GLU A 37 -16.86 -5.46 -18.97
N GLU A 38 -17.72 -5.68 -17.97
CA GLU A 38 -18.76 -4.74 -17.52
C GLU A 38 -18.28 -3.80 -16.42
N ALA A 39 -17.02 -3.90 -15.97
CA ALA A 39 -16.48 -3.09 -14.87
C ALA A 39 -16.68 -1.58 -15.06
N GLY A 40 -16.60 -1.09 -16.30
CA GLY A 40 -16.83 0.34 -16.61
C GLY A 40 -18.25 0.84 -16.32
N ARG A 41 -19.23 -0.05 -16.18
CA ARG A 41 -20.64 0.29 -15.87
C ARG A 41 -20.97 0.20 -14.38
N LYS A 42 -20.14 -0.49 -13.59
CA LYS A 42 -20.38 -0.77 -12.16
C LYS A 42 -20.84 0.45 -11.37
N GLN A 43 -20.12 1.57 -11.47
CA GLN A 43 -20.44 2.78 -10.70
C GLN A 43 -21.80 3.38 -11.09
N GLN A 44 -22.17 3.31 -12.38
CA GLN A 44 -23.46 3.77 -12.85
C GLN A 44 -24.59 2.83 -12.41
N ASP A 45 -24.38 1.52 -12.47
CA ASP A 45 -25.36 0.52 -12.07
C ASP A 45 -25.62 0.58 -10.56
N VAL A 46 -24.56 0.73 -9.75
CA VAL A 46 -24.69 0.94 -8.30
C VAL A 46 -25.47 2.20 -7.99
N ARG A 47 -25.27 3.30 -8.74
CA ARG A 47 -26.06 4.53 -8.58
C ARG A 47 -27.53 4.33 -8.91
N LYS A 48 -27.86 3.60 -9.99
CA LYS A 48 -29.24 3.30 -10.36
C LYS A 48 -29.94 2.42 -9.34
N GLU A 49 -29.28 1.36 -8.87
CA GLU A 49 -29.85 0.50 -7.83
C GLU A 49 -29.98 1.25 -6.49
N MET A 50 -29.07 2.18 -6.17
CA MET A 50 -29.21 3.08 -5.02
C MET A 50 -30.48 3.94 -5.14
N GLU A 51 -30.69 4.63 -6.26
CA GLU A 51 -31.87 5.48 -6.48
C GLU A 51 -33.18 4.71 -6.35
N LYS A 52 -33.24 3.51 -6.95
CA LYS A 52 -34.37 2.58 -6.84
C LYS A 52 -34.59 2.11 -5.40
N THR A 53 -33.52 1.76 -4.70
CA THR A 53 -33.58 1.34 -3.28
C THR A 53 -34.14 2.46 -2.42
N LEU A 54 -33.69 3.71 -2.64
CA LEU A 54 -34.17 4.87 -1.88
C LEU A 54 -35.67 5.13 -2.11
N GLN A 55 -36.16 4.98 -3.35
CA GLN A 55 -37.60 5.08 -3.64
C GLN A 55 -38.40 4.02 -2.89
N GLN A 56 -37.96 2.76 -2.92
CA GLN A 56 -38.61 1.66 -2.18
C GLN A 56 -38.57 1.89 -0.67
N MET A 57 -37.45 2.41 -0.14
CA MET A 57 -37.34 2.74 1.28
C MET A 57 -38.29 3.85 1.70
N GLU A 58 -38.52 4.85 0.85
CA GLU A 58 -39.47 5.94 1.12
C GLU A 58 -40.91 5.44 1.19
N GLU A 59 -41.30 4.54 0.27
CA GLU A 59 -42.61 3.88 0.26
C GLU A 59 -42.83 3.01 1.51
N VAL A 60 -41.81 2.26 1.94
CA VAL A 60 -41.87 1.37 3.10
C VAL A 60 -41.85 2.15 4.42
N ALA A 61 -41.06 3.23 4.51
CA ALA A 61 -40.89 3.97 5.75
C ALA A 61 -42.15 4.76 6.15
N GLY A 62 -42.94 5.25 5.18
CA GLY A 62 -44.21 5.93 5.43
C GLY A 62 -44.13 7.01 6.52
N SER A 63 -44.87 6.85 7.61
CA SER A 63 -44.90 7.77 8.77
C SER A 63 -43.74 7.58 9.77
N VAL A 64 -42.89 6.56 9.62
CA VAL A 64 -41.84 6.15 10.57
C VAL A 64 -40.47 6.79 10.26
N GLN A 65 -40.40 7.70 9.27
CA GLN A 65 -39.16 8.29 8.74
C GLN A 65 -38.26 8.98 9.79
N GLY A 66 -38.80 9.41 10.93
CA GLY A 66 -38.07 10.15 11.96
C GLY A 66 -37.25 9.30 12.95
N LYS A 67 -37.33 7.96 12.90
CA LYS A 67 -36.60 7.09 13.85
C LYS A 67 -35.11 7.00 13.52
N ALA A 68 -34.27 6.91 14.55
CA ALA A 68 -32.81 6.90 14.40
C ALA A 68 -32.29 5.80 13.45
N GLN A 69 -32.86 4.59 13.53
CA GLN A 69 -32.52 3.46 12.66
C GLN A 69 -32.91 3.71 11.20
N VAL A 70 -34.07 4.33 10.94
CA VAL A 70 -34.50 4.66 9.57
C VAL A 70 -33.59 5.72 8.96
N LEU A 71 -33.27 6.77 9.72
CA LEU A 71 -32.31 7.79 9.30
C LEU A 71 -30.93 7.19 9.01
N MET A 72 -30.48 6.25 9.85
CA MET A 72 -29.23 5.52 9.66
C MET A 72 -29.24 4.71 8.36
N LEU A 73 -30.28 3.91 8.12
CA LEU A 73 -30.39 3.07 6.93
C LEU A 73 -30.48 3.90 5.64
N THR A 74 -31.27 4.97 5.65
CA THR A 74 -31.38 5.88 4.49
C THR A 74 -30.06 6.60 4.23
N GLY A 75 -29.35 7.02 5.29
CA GLY A 75 -28.01 7.58 5.18
C GLY A 75 -27.00 6.58 4.64
N LYS A 76 -27.06 5.31 5.09
CA LYS A 76 -26.23 4.20 4.60
C LYS A 76 -26.48 3.92 3.11
N ALA A 77 -27.75 3.89 2.68
CA ALA A 77 -28.08 3.73 1.26
C ALA A 77 -27.47 4.83 0.39
N LEU A 78 -27.58 6.10 0.81
CA LEU A 78 -26.94 7.24 0.15
C LEU A 78 -25.39 7.20 0.18
N ASN A 79 -24.80 6.38 1.05
CA ASN A 79 -23.36 6.23 1.23
C ASN A 79 -22.79 5.02 0.45
N VAL A 80 -23.57 4.37 -0.42
CA VAL A 80 -23.09 3.19 -1.18
C VAL A 80 -22.06 3.56 -2.27
N THR A 81 -22.21 4.74 -2.89
CA THR A 81 -21.31 5.25 -3.95
C THR A 81 -20.07 5.92 -3.36
N PRO A 82 -18.94 6.02 -4.08
CA PRO A 82 -17.73 6.71 -3.59
C PRO A 82 -17.92 8.21 -3.31
N ASP A 83 -18.91 8.85 -3.96
CA ASP A 83 -19.16 10.28 -3.85
C ASP A 83 -19.64 10.70 -2.45
N TYR A 84 -19.19 11.88 -2.00
CA TYR A 84 -19.70 12.50 -0.77
C TYR A 84 -21.15 12.98 -0.96
N SER A 85 -22.02 12.61 -0.01
CA SER A 85 -23.45 12.99 0.00
C SER A 85 -23.77 13.89 1.21
N PRO A 86 -24.04 15.19 1.01
CA PRO A 86 -24.46 16.09 2.09
C PRO A 86 -25.74 15.63 2.79
N LYS A 87 -26.66 15.01 2.03
CA LYS A 87 -27.91 14.46 2.56
C LYS A 87 -27.64 13.27 3.49
N ALA A 88 -26.66 12.42 3.16
CA ALA A 88 -26.24 11.35 4.06
C ALA A 88 -25.65 11.90 5.35
N GLU A 89 -24.79 12.93 5.27
CA GLU A 89 -24.21 13.61 6.45
C GLU A 89 -25.30 14.14 7.38
N GLU A 90 -26.32 14.81 6.84
CA GLU A 90 -27.43 15.37 7.62
C GLU A 90 -28.23 14.28 8.34
N LEU A 91 -28.63 13.23 7.63
CA LEU A 91 -29.44 12.14 8.18
C LEU A 91 -28.67 11.37 9.27
N LEU A 92 -27.41 11.04 9.01
CA LEU A 92 -26.57 10.30 9.95
C LEU A 92 -26.20 11.14 11.17
N SER A 93 -25.97 12.44 11.01
CA SER A 93 -25.76 13.38 12.11
C SER A 93 -26.99 13.48 13.02
N LYS A 94 -28.20 13.41 12.45
CA LYS A 94 -29.44 13.33 13.23
C LYS A 94 -29.56 11.98 13.93
N ALA A 95 -29.24 10.87 13.25
CA ALA A 95 -29.32 9.53 13.82
C ALA A 95 -28.45 9.37 15.08
N VAL A 96 -27.18 9.80 15.06
CA VAL A 96 -26.27 9.71 16.22
C VAL A 96 -26.68 10.63 17.38
N LYS A 97 -27.42 11.71 17.12
CA LYS A 97 -27.97 12.58 18.17
C LYS A 97 -29.19 11.98 18.85
N LEU A 98 -30.07 11.33 18.07
CA LEU A 98 -31.25 10.65 18.59
C LEU A 98 -30.87 9.39 19.38
N GLU A 99 -29.91 8.61 18.87
CA GLU A 99 -29.44 7.39 19.52
C GLU A 99 -27.91 7.30 19.53
N PRO A 100 -27.23 7.89 20.54
CA PRO A 100 -25.77 7.91 20.62
C PRO A 100 -25.12 6.53 20.73
N LYS A 101 -25.87 5.50 21.14
CA LYS A 101 -25.39 4.11 21.26
C LYS A 101 -25.45 3.33 19.94
N LEU A 102 -26.03 3.90 18.88
CA LEU A 102 -26.16 3.26 17.58
C LEU A 102 -24.82 3.26 16.84
N VAL A 103 -24.03 2.21 17.04
CA VAL A 103 -22.65 2.05 16.53
C VAL A 103 -22.58 2.19 15.01
N GLU A 104 -23.53 1.60 14.29
CA GLU A 104 -23.53 1.63 12.83
C GLU A 104 -23.73 3.05 12.29
N ALA A 105 -24.53 3.89 12.96
CA ALA A 105 -24.70 5.29 12.57
C ALA A 105 -23.39 6.07 12.68
N TRP A 106 -22.59 5.83 13.73
CA TRP A 106 -21.26 6.43 13.87
C TRP A 106 -20.29 5.95 12.78
N ASN A 107 -20.32 4.67 12.42
CA ASN A 107 -19.49 4.14 11.34
C ASN A 107 -19.86 4.75 9.99
N GLN A 108 -21.16 4.81 9.67
CA GLN A 108 -21.63 5.39 8.41
C GLN A 108 -21.32 6.90 8.35
N LEU A 109 -21.51 7.63 9.46
CA LEU A 109 -21.14 9.05 9.53
C LEU A 109 -19.62 9.26 9.34
N GLY A 110 -18.81 8.39 9.94
CA GLY A 110 -17.36 8.42 9.76
C GLY A 110 -16.94 8.18 8.32
N GLU A 111 -17.58 7.24 7.62
CA GLU A 111 -17.35 7.01 6.18
C GLU A 111 -17.76 8.21 5.31
N VAL A 112 -18.84 8.91 5.67
CA VAL A 112 -19.24 10.15 4.99
C VAL A 112 -18.19 11.25 5.19
N TYR A 113 -17.68 11.43 6.42
CA TYR A 113 -16.58 12.39 6.67
C TYR A 113 -15.29 11.99 5.97
N TRP A 114 -15.00 10.70 5.86
CA TRP A 114 -13.88 10.18 5.08
C TRP A 114 -13.99 10.60 3.60
N LYS A 115 -15.16 10.40 2.98
CA LYS A 115 -15.43 10.82 1.60
C LYS A 115 -15.40 12.34 1.41
N LYS A 116 -15.78 13.10 2.45
CA LYS A 116 -15.65 14.57 2.48
C LYS A 116 -14.19 15.04 2.51
N GLY A 117 -13.26 14.17 2.91
CA GLY A 117 -11.86 14.49 3.15
C GLY A 117 -11.55 15.00 4.56
N ASP A 118 -12.53 14.99 5.46
CA ASP A 118 -12.35 15.37 6.87
C ASP A 118 -11.95 14.13 7.70
N VAL A 119 -10.66 13.78 7.60
CA VAL A 119 -10.09 12.60 8.28
C VAL A 119 -10.16 12.73 9.80
N ALA A 120 -10.09 13.95 10.35
CA ALA A 120 -10.15 14.19 11.79
C ALA A 120 -11.56 13.94 12.35
N ALA A 121 -12.60 14.40 11.65
CA ALA A 121 -13.98 14.09 11.99
C ALA A 121 -14.28 12.58 11.85
N ALA A 122 -13.81 11.96 10.76
CA ALA A 122 -13.95 10.51 10.55
C ALA A 122 -13.33 9.70 11.70
N HIS A 123 -12.10 10.04 12.10
CA HIS A 123 -11.42 9.43 13.25
C HIS A 123 -12.22 9.58 14.54
N THR A 124 -12.79 10.77 14.79
CA THR A 124 -13.63 11.02 15.98
C THR A 124 -14.87 10.14 15.98
N CYS A 125 -15.53 9.98 14.83
CA CYS A 125 -16.70 9.11 14.68
C CYS A 125 -16.36 7.63 14.94
N PHE A 126 -15.30 7.10 14.32
CA PHE A 126 -14.91 5.69 14.51
C PHE A 126 -14.44 5.40 15.94
N LYS A 127 -13.73 6.35 16.57
CA LYS A 127 -13.36 6.26 17.98
C LYS A 127 -14.61 6.30 18.88
N GLY A 128 -15.55 7.21 18.61
CA GLY A 128 -16.84 7.29 19.29
C GLY A 128 -17.62 5.98 19.24
N ALA A 129 -17.70 5.38 18.04
CA ALA A 129 -18.34 4.08 17.82
C ALA A 129 -17.80 2.99 18.75
N LEU A 130 -16.48 2.95 18.97
CA LEU A 130 -15.85 1.98 19.87
C LEU A 130 -16.08 2.29 21.37
N THR A 131 -16.24 3.56 21.76
CA THR A 131 -16.46 3.95 23.16
C THR A 131 -17.87 3.65 23.66
N HIS A 132 -18.89 3.71 22.79
CA HIS A 132 -20.29 3.53 23.19
C HIS A 132 -20.71 2.07 23.37
N VAL A 133 -19.90 1.11 22.90
CA VAL A 133 -20.13 -0.32 23.13
C VAL A 133 -19.44 -0.72 24.43
N SER A 134 -20.01 -0.32 25.57
CA SER A 134 -19.54 -0.79 26.87
C SER A 134 -20.00 -2.23 27.12
N CYS A 135 -19.07 -3.18 27.09
CA CYS A 135 -19.33 -4.55 27.55
C CYS A 135 -19.07 -4.60 29.06
N PRO A 136 -19.89 -5.31 29.85
CA PRO A 136 -19.54 -5.64 31.21
C PRO A 136 -18.19 -6.37 31.24
N LEU A 137 -17.24 -5.81 31.99
CA LEU A 137 -15.80 -6.14 32.03
C LEU A 137 -15.44 -7.58 32.50
N PHE A 138 -16.40 -8.50 32.63
CA PHE A 138 -16.26 -9.62 33.57
C PHE A 138 -15.75 -10.95 32.99
N LEU A 139 -15.62 -11.13 31.67
CA LEU A 139 -15.38 -12.47 31.09
C LEU A 139 -14.03 -12.74 30.38
N TRP A 140 -13.14 -11.75 30.22
CA TRP A 140 -11.90 -11.93 29.44
C TRP A 140 -10.63 -12.21 30.27
N LYS A 141 -10.71 -12.24 31.61
CA LYS A 141 -9.52 -12.26 32.50
C LYS A 141 -8.66 -13.54 32.47
N THR A 142 -8.97 -14.56 31.69
CA THR A 142 -8.31 -15.88 31.78
C THR A 142 -7.33 -16.25 30.66
N GLN A 143 -7.10 -15.43 29.63
CA GLN A 143 -6.11 -15.74 28.60
C GLN A 143 -5.17 -14.55 28.34
N MET A 144 -3.91 -14.69 28.77
CA MET A 144 -2.75 -13.78 28.64
C MET A 144 -2.53 -12.75 29.75
N GLY A 145 -1.37 -12.87 30.40
CA GLY A 145 -0.92 -12.04 31.50
C GLY A 145 -0.61 -10.59 31.12
N ARG A 146 -0.92 -9.69 32.07
CA ARG A 146 -0.48 -8.30 32.21
C ARG A 146 -0.37 -7.46 30.93
N MET A 147 -1.50 -6.92 30.50
CA MET A 147 -1.57 -5.58 29.91
C MET A 147 -2.94 -4.97 30.26
N ASN A 148 -2.97 -3.79 30.88
CA ASN A 148 -4.19 -3.08 31.25
C ASN A 148 -4.96 -2.68 29.97
N PHE A 149 -5.92 -3.51 29.56
CA PHE A 149 -6.78 -3.23 28.41
C PHE A 149 -8.16 -2.77 28.92
N PHE A 150 -8.47 -1.49 28.75
CA PHE A 150 -9.83 -0.98 28.94
C PHE A 150 -10.74 -1.65 27.89
N GLY A 151 -11.67 -2.48 28.36
CA GLY A 151 -12.57 -3.27 27.53
C GLY A 151 -13.69 -2.42 26.92
N SER A 152 -13.48 -1.93 25.70
CA SER A 152 -14.56 -1.62 24.74
C SER A 152 -15.01 -2.92 24.08
N CYS A 153 -16.33 -3.18 23.96
CA CYS A 153 -16.77 -4.18 22.99
C CYS A 153 -16.32 -3.70 21.62
N ARG A 154 -15.74 -4.60 20.84
CA ARG A 154 -15.14 -4.27 19.56
C ARG A 154 -16.22 -4.39 18.49
N ASN A 155 -16.31 -3.42 17.58
CA ASN A 155 -17.06 -3.53 16.34
C ASN A 155 -16.05 -3.69 15.20
N LYS A 156 -16.20 -4.76 14.40
CA LYS A 156 -15.25 -5.10 13.33
C LYS A 156 -15.08 -3.95 12.33
N VAL A 157 -16.20 -3.38 11.87
CA VAL A 157 -16.22 -2.27 10.90
C VAL A 157 -15.58 -1.01 11.49
N SER A 158 -15.86 -0.69 12.75
CA SER A 158 -15.22 0.44 13.42
C SER A 158 -13.70 0.28 13.52
N LEU A 159 -13.21 -0.93 13.83
CA LEU A 159 -11.78 -1.24 13.90
C LEU A 159 -11.10 -1.18 12.52
N GLN A 160 -11.76 -1.71 11.49
CA GLN A 160 -11.33 -1.63 10.09
C GLN A 160 -11.15 -0.16 9.67
N ASN A 161 -12.22 0.63 9.82
CA ASN A 161 -12.21 2.02 9.40
C ASN A 161 -11.26 2.87 10.25
N LEU A 162 -11.12 2.58 11.55
CA LEU A 162 -10.13 3.24 12.40
C LEU A 162 -8.70 2.95 11.93
N SER A 163 -8.41 1.72 11.49
CA SER A 163 -7.11 1.38 10.91
C SER A 163 -6.80 2.21 9.67
N MET A 164 -7.79 2.40 8.79
CA MET A 164 -7.65 3.20 7.55
C MET A 164 -7.38 4.68 7.86
N VAL A 165 -8.15 5.31 8.75
CA VAL A 165 -7.97 6.75 9.04
C VAL A 165 -6.66 7.04 9.77
N LEU A 166 -6.22 6.17 10.67
CA LEU A 166 -5.02 6.41 11.49
C LEU A 166 -3.78 6.61 10.62
N ARG A 167 -3.59 5.78 9.61
CA ARG A 167 -2.46 5.87 8.66
C ARG A 167 -2.54 7.06 7.70
N GLN A 168 -3.64 7.82 7.73
CA GLN A 168 -3.94 8.94 6.84
C GLN A 168 -4.13 10.26 7.60
N LEU A 169 -4.07 10.23 8.94
CA LEU A 169 -4.07 11.42 9.77
C LEU A 169 -2.80 12.24 9.48
N ARG A 170 -3.02 13.53 9.19
CA ARG A 170 -1.93 14.49 9.09
C ARG A 170 -1.43 14.81 10.49
N THR A 171 -0.13 14.70 10.70
CA THR A 171 0.55 15.03 11.95
C THR A 171 1.69 15.99 11.64
N ASP A 172 2.06 16.80 12.63
CA ASP A 172 3.17 17.75 12.49
C ASP A 172 4.53 17.07 12.76
N THR A 173 4.51 15.89 13.41
CA THR A 173 5.72 15.14 13.76
C THR A 173 5.75 13.74 13.15
N GLU A 174 6.94 13.28 12.78
CA GLU A 174 7.18 11.91 12.27
C GLU A 174 6.94 10.85 13.34
N ASP A 175 7.20 11.17 14.62
CA ASP A 175 6.97 10.25 15.75
C ASP A 175 5.48 9.96 15.95
N GLU A 176 4.62 10.99 15.88
CA GLU A 176 3.17 10.81 15.96
C GLU A 176 2.65 10.02 14.74
N HIS A 177 3.16 10.28 13.55
CA HIS A 177 2.79 9.50 12.36
C HIS A 177 3.17 8.02 12.54
N SER A 178 4.37 7.75 13.03
CA SER A 178 4.86 6.38 13.28
C SER A 178 3.99 5.68 14.33
N GLN A 179 3.58 6.40 15.39
CA GLN A 179 2.65 5.89 16.39
C GLN A 179 1.28 5.57 15.79
N HIS A 180 0.72 6.45 14.95
CA HIS A 180 -0.54 6.19 14.27
C HIS A 180 -0.47 4.97 13.33
N VAL A 181 0.64 4.77 12.62
CA VAL A 181 0.86 3.59 11.78
C VAL A 181 0.93 2.31 12.62
N MET A 182 1.62 2.33 13.76
CA MET A 182 1.64 1.19 14.69
C MET A 182 0.24 0.90 15.26
N ASP A 183 -0.51 1.92 15.64
CA ASP A 183 -1.89 1.77 16.12
C ASP A 183 -2.83 1.29 15.02
N SER A 184 -2.63 1.71 13.77
CA SER A 184 -3.36 1.22 12.59
C SER A 184 -3.21 -0.30 12.44
N VAL A 185 -1.98 -0.82 12.53
CA VAL A 185 -1.71 -2.27 12.50
C VAL A 185 -2.39 -2.98 13.66
N ARG A 186 -2.36 -2.38 14.86
CA ARG A 186 -3.05 -2.92 16.03
C ARG A 186 -4.55 -3.04 15.77
N GLN A 187 -5.22 -1.99 15.30
CA GLN A 187 -6.66 -2.03 15.04
C GLN A 187 -7.02 -3.05 13.95
N ALA A 188 -6.25 -3.12 12.85
CA ALA A 188 -6.47 -4.11 11.79
C ALA A 188 -6.35 -5.55 12.30
N LYS A 189 -5.36 -5.84 13.15
CA LYS A 189 -5.23 -7.16 13.80
C LYS A 189 -6.43 -7.49 14.66
N LEU A 190 -6.95 -6.51 15.42
CA LEU A 190 -8.15 -6.71 16.22
C LEU A 190 -9.38 -6.99 15.34
N ALA A 191 -9.51 -6.33 14.19
CA ALA A 191 -10.58 -6.58 13.23
C ALA A 191 -10.52 -8.02 12.67
N VAL A 192 -9.33 -8.48 12.25
CA VAL A 192 -9.12 -9.87 11.79
C VAL A 192 -9.43 -10.88 12.90
N GLN A 193 -9.05 -10.59 14.15
CA GLN A 193 -9.34 -11.49 15.28
C GLN A 193 -10.84 -11.65 15.55
N MET A 194 -11.65 -10.66 15.21
CA MET A 194 -13.11 -10.76 15.33
C MET A 194 -13.72 -11.65 14.26
N ASP A 195 -13.16 -11.65 13.06
CA ASP A 195 -13.64 -12.43 11.94
C ASP A 195 -12.48 -12.74 10.97
N VAL A 196 -11.96 -13.95 11.07
CA VAL A 196 -10.83 -14.42 10.26
C VAL A 196 -11.25 -14.79 8.83
N HIS A 197 -12.55 -14.84 8.54
CA HIS A 197 -13.10 -15.17 7.22
C HIS A 197 -13.44 -13.91 6.41
N ASP A 198 -13.34 -12.72 7.00
CA ASP A 198 -13.57 -11.46 6.30
C ASP A 198 -12.33 -11.03 5.49
N GLY A 199 -12.47 -11.05 4.15
CA GLY A 199 -11.41 -10.59 3.26
C GLY A 199 -11.04 -9.13 3.46
N ARG A 200 -12.01 -8.26 3.79
CA ARG A 200 -11.76 -6.83 4.01
C ARG A 200 -10.85 -6.60 5.21
N SER A 201 -11.01 -7.36 6.29
CA SER A 201 -10.12 -7.30 7.46
C SER A 201 -8.67 -7.63 7.10
N TRP A 202 -8.46 -8.69 6.33
CA TRP A 202 -7.12 -9.09 5.88
C TRP A 202 -6.49 -8.10 4.90
N TYR A 203 -7.30 -7.56 3.98
CA TYR A 203 -6.88 -6.49 3.08
C TYR A 203 -6.39 -5.26 3.85
N ILE A 204 -7.17 -4.77 4.81
CA ILE A 204 -6.81 -3.60 5.63
C ILE A 204 -5.56 -3.89 6.47
N LEU A 205 -5.42 -5.12 6.98
CA LEU A 205 -4.17 -5.54 7.65
C LEU A 205 -2.98 -5.46 6.70
N GLY A 206 -3.12 -5.88 5.44
CA GLY A 206 -2.12 -5.70 4.40
C GLY A 206 -1.73 -4.24 4.19
N ASN A 207 -2.71 -3.34 4.08
CA ASN A 207 -2.47 -1.90 3.93
C ASN A 207 -1.75 -1.31 5.15
N SER A 208 -2.11 -1.75 6.36
CA SER A 208 -1.47 -1.28 7.59
C SER A 208 0.00 -1.73 7.68
N TYR A 209 0.31 -2.97 7.27
CA TYR A 209 1.68 -3.44 7.17
C TYR A 209 2.45 -2.76 6.05
N LEU A 210 1.81 -2.42 4.92
CA LEU A 210 2.42 -1.64 3.86
C LEU A 210 2.89 -0.28 4.40
N SER A 211 2.03 0.45 5.12
CA SER A 211 2.44 1.70 5.78
C SER A 211 3.57 1.50 6.79
N LEU A 212 3.48 0.45 7.62
CA LEU A 212 4.53 0.14 8.59
C LEU A 212 5.86 -0.17 7.92
N TYR A 213 5.85 -0.91 6.81
CA TYR A 213 7.04 -1.22 6.03
C TYR A 213 7.76 0.04 5.56
N PHE A 214 7.02 1.01 5.00
CA PHE A 214 7.62 2.25 4.54
C PHE A 214 8.02 3.21 5.67
N ASN A 215 7.36 3.12 6.83
CA ASN A 215 7.69 3.93 8.01
C ASN A 215 8.86 3.38 8.84
N THR A 216 9.11 2.06 8.86
CA THR A 216 10.11 1.41 9.75
C THR A 216 11.36 0.90 9.04
N GLY A 217 11.82 1.64 8.03
CA GLY A 217 13.08 1.33 7.33
C GLY A 217 13.03 0.06 6.47
N GLN A 218 11.83 -0.26 5.93
CA GLN A 218 11.63 -1.28 4.89
C GLN A 218 12.09 -2.70 5.29
N ASN A 219 11.80 -3.11 6.52
CA ASN A 219 12.09 -4.46 7.01
C ASN A 219 11.37 -5.53 6.14
N PRO A 220 12.10 -6.44 5.46
CA PRO A 220 11.50 -7.44 4.58
C PRO A 220 10.51 -8.37 5.27
N LYS A 221 10.60 -8.56 6.59
CA LYS A 221 9.60 -9.36 7.33
C LYS A 221 8.20 -8.73 7.27
N ILE A 222 8.12 -7.40 7.25
CA ILE A 222 6.85 -6.67 7.26
C ILE A 222 6.23 -6.70 5.86
N SER A 223 7.02 -6.57 4.79
CA SER A 223 6.50 -6.73 3.44
C SER A 223 5.96 -8.14 3.20
N GLN A 224 6.64 -9.18 3.69
CA GLN A 224 6.11 -10.55 3.63
C GLN A 224 4.81 -10.72 4.43
N GLN A 225 4.67 -10.04 5.58
CA GLN A 225 3.40 -10.00 6.32
C GLN A 225 2.30 -9.30 5.53
N ALA A 226 2.60 -8.20 4.84
CA ALA A 226 1.64 -7.50 3.98
C ALA A 226 1.19 -8.38 2.80
N LEU A 227 2.13 -8.97 2.06
CA LEU A 227 1.84 -9.88 0.95
C LEU A 227 1.02 -11.09 1.39
N SER A 228 1.37 -11.69 2.55
CA SER A 228 0.61 -12.79 3.13
C SER A 228 -0.80 -12.37 3.55
N ALA A 229 -0.99 -11.14 4.05
CA ALA A 229 -2.31 -10.64 4.42
C ALA A 229 -3.20 -10.44 3.20
N TYR A 230 -2.68 -9.85 2.11
CA TYR A 230 -3.42 -9.74 0.84
C TYR A 230 -3.79 -11.11 0.26
N ALA A 231 -2.84 -12.05 0.22
CA ALA A 231 -3.09 -13.41 -0.25
C ALA A 231 -4.14 -14.14 0.61
N GLN A 232 -4.09 -13.94 1.93
CA GLN A 232 -5.06 -14.51 2.86
C GLN A 232 -6.46 -13.89 2.64
N ALA A 233 -6.55 -12.59 2.34
CA ALA A 233 -7.83 -11.94 1.99
C ALA A 233 -8.52 -12.62 0.81
N GLU A 234 -7.78 -12.84 -0.28
CA GLU A 234 -8.28 -13.53 -1.48
C GLU A 234 -8.61 -15.00 -1.24
N LYS A 235 -7.87 -15.65 -0.34
CA LYS A 235 -8.08 -17.06 0.00
C LYS A 235 -9.39 -17.28 0.77
N VAL A 236 -9.73 -16.37 1.70
CA VAL A 236 -10.92 -16.54 2.56
C VAL A 236 -12.18 -15.93 1.96
N ASP A 237 -12.03 -14.93 1.08
CA ASP A 237 -13.15 -14.18 0.52
C ASP A 237 -12.87 -13.79 -0.94
N ARG A 238 -13.71 -14.30 -1.85
CA ARG A 238 -13.61 -14.02 -3.29
C ARG A 238 -13.84 -12.54 -3.62
N LYS A 239 -14.54 -11.79 -2.77
CA LYS A 239 -14.75 -10.35 -2.94
C LYS A 239 -13.42 -9.60 -2.92
N ALA A 240 -12.45 -10.07 -2.11
CA ALA A 240 -11.13 -9.45 -2.04
C ALA A 240 -10.36 -9.55 -3.36
N SER A 241 -10.49 -10.65 -4.11
CA SER A 241 -9.88 -10.76 -5.45
C SER A 241 -10.49 -9.81 -6.48
N SER A 242 -11.65 -9.24 -6.18
CA SER A 242 -12.34 -8.26 -7.01
C SER A 242 -12.15 -6.83 -6.53
N ASN A 243 -11.30 -6.60 -5.53
CA ASN A 243 -10.94 -5.28 -5.03
C ASN A 243 -9.77 -4.68 -5.86
N PRO A 244 -9.98 -3.60 -6.64
CA PRO A 244 -8.92 -2.98 -7.44
C PRO A 244 -7.79 -2.40 -6.57
N ASP A 245 -8.11 -1.81 -5.41
CA ASP A 245 -7.11 -1.21 -4.51
C ASP A 245 -6.15 -2.24 -3.92
N LEU A 246 -6.63 -3.47 -3.65
CA LEU A 246 -5.79 -4.57 -3.19
C LEU A 246 -4.69 -4.89 -4.21
N HIS A 247 -5.06 -4.99 -5.49
CA HIS A 247 -4.11 -5.31 -6.56
C HIS A 247 -3.13 -4.16 -6.80
N LEU A 248 -3.59 -2.90 -6.76
CA LEU A 248 -2.72 -1.73 -6.85
C LEU A 248 -1.70 -1.68 -5.69
N ASN A 249 -2.15 -1.83 -4.46
CA ASN A 249 -1.31 -1.73 -3.27
C ASN A 249 -0.29 -2.88 -3.20
N ARG A 250 -0.72 -4.10 -3.54
CA ARG A 250 0.18 -5.26 -3.68
C ARG A 250 1.20 -5.07 -4.79
N ALA A 251 0.79 -4.57 -5.96
CA ALA A 251 1.68 -4.29 -7.08
C ALA A 251 2.73 -3.23 -6.73
N THR A 252 2.34 -2.21 -5.98
CA THR A 252 3.26 -1.17 -5.49
C THR A 252 4.34 -1.76 -4.59
N LEU A 253 3.98 -2.70 -3.70
CA LEU A 253 4.94 -3.42 -2.87
C LEU A 253 5.88 -4.29 -3.71
N HIS A 254 5.33 -5.07 -4.66
CA HIS A 254 6.13 -5.87 -5.59
C HIS A 254 7.10 -5.02 -6.40
N LYS A 255 6.65 -3.87 -6.92
CA LYS A 255 7.49 -2.91 -7.65
C LYS A 255 8.66 -2.44 -6.79
N TYR A 256 8.41 -2.10 -5.53
CA TYR A 256 9.46 -1.65 -4.62
C TYR A 256 10.48 -2.77 -4.32
N GLU A 257 10.01 -4.01 -4.18
CA GLU A 257 10.85 -5.21 -4.00
C GLU A 257 11.49 -5.74 -5.30
N GLU A 258 11.34 -5.05 -6.43
CA GLU A 258 11.83 -5.45 -7.76
C GLU A 258 11.21 -6.74 -8.32
N ASN A 259 10.03 -7.13 -7.83
CA ASN A 259 9.17 -8.18 -8.38
C ASN A 259 8.34 -7.61 -9.55
N TYR A 260 9.00 -7.24 -10.65
CA TYR A 260 8.37 -6.43 -11.71
C TYR A 260 7.27 -7.15 -12.50
N GLY A 261 7.33 -8.48 -12.65
CA GLY A 261 6.28 -9.25 -13.32
C GLY A 261 4.97 -9.21 -12.53
N GLU A 262 5.04 -9.50 -11.24
CA GLU A 262 3.90 -9.45 -10.33
C GLU A 262 3.35 -8.01 -10.18
N ALA A 263 4.23 -7.00 -10.24
CA ALA A 263 3.81 -5.61 -10.24
C ALA A 263 2.98 -5.25 -11.49
N LEU A 264 3.45 -5.62 -12.69
CA LEU A 264 2.71 -5.36 -13.94
C LEU A 264 1.37 -6.10 -13.99
N GLU A 265 1.33 -7.35 -13.55
CA GLU A 265 0.09 -8.14 -13.44
C GLU A 265 -0.89 -7.51 -12.47
N GLY A 266 -0.44 -7.09 -11.28
CA GLY A 266 -1.31 -6.45 -10.29
C GLY A 266 -1.86 -5.10 -10.78
N PHE A 267 -1.04 -4.26 -11.44
CA PHE A 267 -1.53 -3.03 -12.06
C PHE A 267 -2.56 -3.31 -13.17
N SER A 268 -2.27 -4.26 -14.07
CA SER A 268 -3.19 -4.66 -15.14
C SER A 268 -4.51 -5.22 -14.58
N ARG A 269 -4.45 -5.98 -13.48
CA ARG A 269 -5.64 -6.49 -12.80
C ARG A 269 -6.48 -5.38 -12.17
N ALA A 270 -5.84 -4.39 -11.54
CA ALA A 270 -6.53 -3.21 -11.02
C ALA A 270 -7.22 -2.40 -12.14
N VAL A 271 -6.56 -2.21 -13.30
CA VAL A 271 -7.17 -1.57 -14.49
C VAL A 271 -8.39 -2.34 -14.99
N ALA A 272 -8.33 -3.68 -14.99
CA ALA A 272 -9.45 -4.50 -15.44
C ALA A 272 -10.66 -4.39 -14.50
N LEU A 273 -10.42 -4.30 -13.19
CA LEU A 273 -11.47 -4.19 -12.17
C LEU A 273 -12.05 -2.78 -12.04
N ASP A 274 -11.28 -1.74 -12.34
CA ASP A 274 -11.77 -0.36 -12.44
C ASP A 274 -11.15 0.38 -13.64
N PRO A 275 -11.75 0.28 -14.84
CA PRO A 275 -11.26 0.94 -16.03
C PRO A 275 -11.38 2.48 -16.01
N ALA A 276 -12.22 3.03 -15.12
CA ALA A 276 -12.43 4.46 -14.98
C ALA A 276 -11.35 5.12 -14.11
N TRP A 277 -10.70 4.34 -13.24
CA TRP A 277 -9.60 4.81 -12.41
C TRP A 277 -8.27 4.90 -13.21
N PRO A 278 -7.72 6.11 -13.41
CA PRO A 278 -6.55 6.29 -14.28
C PRO A 278 -5.23 5.85 -13.65
N GLU A 279 -5.11 5.84 -12.32
CA GLU A 279 -3.82 5.63 -11.65
C GLU A 279 -3.18 4.26 -11.94
N PRO A 280 -3.88 3.11 -11.82
CA PRO A 280 -3.27 1.81 -12.13
C PRO A 280 -2.76 1.72 -13.58
N ARG A 281 -3.48 2.33 -14.53
CA ARG A 281 -3.07 2.37 -15.95
C ARG A 281 -1.80 3.18 -16.13
N GLN A 282 -1.71 4.34 -15.45
CA GLN A 282 -0.51 5.17 -15.46
C GLN A 282 0.68 4.43 -14.84
N ARG A 283 0.50 3.76 -13.70
CA ARG A 283 1.57 2.97 -13.04
C ARG A 283 2.06 1.83 -13.93
N GLU A 284 1.15 1.09 -14.58
CA GLU A 284 1.50 0.04 -15.53
C GLU A 284 2.33 0.59 -16.70
N GLN A 285 1.85 1.67 -17.34
CA GLN A 285 2.53 2.29 -18.47
C GLN A 285 3.92 2.82 -18.09
N GLN A 286 4.03 3.51 -16.96
CA GLN A 286 5.31 4.05 -16.48
C GLN A 286 6.32 2.94 -16.19
N LEU A 287 5.88 1.80 -15.64
CA LEU A 287 6.76 0.67 -15.39
C LEU A 287 7.22 0.01 -16.71
N LEU A 288 6.35 -0.13 -17.71
CA LEU A 288 6.72 -0.62 -19.04
C LEU A 288 7.73 0.30 -19.73
N GLU A 289 7.49 1.62 -19.71
CA GLU A 289 8.41 2.61 -20.28
C GLU A 289 9.76 2.61 -19.57
N PHE A 290 9.76 2.45 -18.25
CA PHE A 290 10.99 2.30 -17.46
C PHE A 290 11.78 1.06 -17.87
N LEU A 291 11.13 -0.11 -17.98
CA LEU A 291 11.78 -1.37 -18.37
C LEU A 291 12.29 -1.34 -19.82
N ASP A 292 11.52 -0.78 -20.76
CA ASP A 292 11.93 -0.56 -22.16
C ASP A 292 13.21 0.30 -22.21
N ARG A 293 13.23 1.42 -21.50
CA ARG A 293 14.39 2.33 -21.47
C ARG A 293 15.60 1.70 -20.78
N LEU A 294 15.39 1.03 -19.65
CA LEU A 294 16.45 0.39 -18.88
C LEU A 294 17.16 -0.68 -19.70
N THR A 295 16.41 -1.61 -20.28
CA THR A 295 16.98 -2.71 -21.09
C THR A 295 17.71 -2.20 -22.32
N SER A 296 17.14 -1.23 -23.05
CA SER A 296 17.80 -0.58 -24.19
C SER A 296 19.12 0.11 -23.82
N LEU A 297 19.18 0.77 -22.65
CA LEU A 297 20.39 1.40 -22.15
C LEU A 297 21.45 0.39 -21.68
N LEU A 298 21.02 -0.73 -21.09
CA LEU A 298 21.92 -1.82 -20.70
C LEU A 298 22.58 -2.47 -21.93
N GLU A 299 21.80 -2.80 -22.96
CA GLU A 299 22.30 -3.41 -24.20
C GLU A 299 23.28 -2.49 -24.93
N SER A 300 22.97 -1.20 -25.00
CA SER A 300 23.82 -0.20 -25.66
C SER A 300 24.93 0.38 -24.79
N LYS A 301 25.05 -0.06 -23.52
CA LYS A 301 25.98 0.50 -22.51
C LYS A 301 25.89 2.03 -22.43
N GLY A 302 24.67 2.56 -22.36
CA GLY A 302 24.41 4.00 -22.31
C GLY A 302 24.77 4.73 -23.62
N LYS A 303 24.85 4.01 -24.75
CA LYS A 303 25.34 4.52 -26.05
C LYS A 303 26.76 5.09 -25.99
N VAL A 304 27.57 4.66 -25.02
CA VAL A 304 28.97 5.07 -24.88
C VAL A 304 29.83 4.38 -25.93
N LYS A 305 30.57 5.15 -26.73
CA LYS A 305 31.48 4.60 -27.76
C LYS A 305 32.57 3.73 -27.13
N ALA A 306 32.94 2.62 -27.77
CA ALA A 306 33.93 1.65 -27.26
C ALA A 306 35.25 2.29 -26.80
N LYS A 307 35.84 3.22 -27.57
CA LYS A 307 37.07 3.93 -27.16
C LYS A 307 36.91 4.73 -25.87
N LYS A 308 35.74 5.36 -25.68
CA LYS A 308 35.44 6.12 -24.45
C LYS A 308 35.21 5.17 -23.28
N LEU A 309 34.54 4.03 -23.51
CA LEU A 309 34.34 2.98 -22.53
C LEU A 309 35.68 2.43 -22.03
N GLN A 310 36.59 2.08 -22.93
CA GLN A 310 37.95 1.62 -22.57
C GLN A 310 38.72 2.69 -21.79
N SER A 311 38.61 3.96 -22.18
CA SER A 311 39.19 5.07 -21.41
C SER A 311 38.59 5.19 -20.01
N MET A 312 37.28 5.02 -19.85
CA MET A 312 36.61 5.02 -18.55
C MET A 312 37.10 3.86 -17.68
N LEU A 313 37.10 2.63 -18.21
CA LEU A 313 37.57 1.44 -17.50
C LEU A 313 39.05 1.54 -17.12
N GLY A 314 39.90 2.02 -18.04
CA GLY A 314 41.33 2.26 -17.78
C GLY A 314 41.61 3.36 -16.75
N SER A 315 40.59 4.13 -16.32
CA SER A 315 40.69 5.10 -15.23
C SER A 315 40.32 4.54 -13.86
N LEU A 316 39.88 3.27 -13.75
CA LEU A 316 39.65 2.62 -12.47
C LEU A 316 40.98 2.48 -11.70
N ARG A 317 40.96 2.76 -10.39
CA ARG A 317 42.12 2.75 -9.50
C ARG A 317 41.74 2.07 -8.18
N PRO A 318 42.68 1.38 -7.51
CA PRO A 318 42.42 0.79 -6.18
C PRO A 318 41.92 1.83 -5.16
N ALA A 319 42.41 3.08 -5.24
CA ALA A 319 41.96 4.18 -4.39
C ALA A 319 40.45 4.50 -4.52
N HIS A 320 39.80 4.11 -5.62
CA HIS A 320 38.35 4.30 -5.78
C HIS A 320 37.51 3.35 -4.92
N LEU A 321 38.11 2.29 -4.36
CA LEU A 321 37.46 1.42 -3.37
C LEU A 321 37.26 2.15 -2.03
N GLY A 322 38.09 3.15 -1.73
CA GLY A 322 38.05 3.90 -0.47
C GLY A 322 37.97 2.96 0.75
N PRO A 323 36.99 3.15 1.67
CA PRO A 323 36.85 2.31 2.86
C PRO A 323 36.76 0.80 2.59
N CYS A 324 36.26 0.38 1.42
CA CYS A 324 36.16 -1.03 1.03
C CYS A 324 37.53 -1.66 0.74
N GLY A 325 38.51 -0.87 0.28
CA GLY A 325 39.87 -1.33 -0.05
C GLY A 325 40.84 -1.24 1.14
N ASP A 326 40.64 -0.25 2.02
CA ASP A 326 41.53 0.01 3.15
C ASP A 326 41.20 -0.84 4.39
N GLY A 327 40.28 -1.80 4.26
CA GLY A 327 39.82 -2.68 5.33
C GLY A 327 38.99 -1.96 6.41
N HIS A 328 38.62 -0.69 6.24
CA HIS A 328 37.83 0.07 7.22
C HIS A 328 36.31 -0.11 7.04
N TYR A 329 35.88 -0.94 6.09
CA TYR A 329 34.48 -1.29 5.89
C TYR A 329 33.88 -2.01 7.10
N GLN A 330 32.70 -1.56 7.49
CA GLN A 330 31.85 -2.23 8.47
C GLN A 330 30.60 -2.74 7.76
N SER A 331 30.30 -4.02 7.94
CA SER A 331 29.03 -4.59 7.48
C SER A 331 27.85 -3.95 8.22
N ALA A 332 26.62 -4.24 7.77
CA ALA A 332 25.40 -3.80 8.46
C ALA A 332 25.34 -4.23 9.95
N SER A 333 26.11 -5.25 10.35
CA SER A 333 26.23 -5.72 11.73
C SER A 333 27.27 -4.95 12.58
N GLY A 334 27.98 -3.98 12.00
CA GLY A 334 29.08 -3.24 12.64
C GLY A 334 30.42 -4.01 12.68
N GLN A 335 30.45 -5.25 12.18
CA GLN A 335 31.68 -6.04 12.11
C GLN A 335 32.58 -5.58 10.97
N LYS A 336 33.88 -5.48 11.24
CA LYS A 336 34.92 -5.18 10.26
C LYS A 336 35.12 -6.40 9.35
N VAL A 337 34.90 -6.23 8.05
CA VAL A 337 35.01 -7.31 7.06
C VAL A 337 35.99 -6.89 5.97
N THR A 338 36.92 -7.78 5.64
CA THR A 338 37.79 -7.61 4.47
C THR A 338 37.02 -8.04 3.23
N LEU A 339 36.94 -7.14 2.24
CA LEU A 339 36.23 -7.39 0.99
C LEU A 339 37.20 -7.75 -0.13
N GLU A 340 36.83 -8.75 -0.93
CA GLU A 340 37.55 -9.14 -2.13
C GLU A 340 36.92 -8.45 -3.36
N LEU A 341 37.75 -7.77 -4.17
CA LEU A 341 37.28 -7.20 -5.43
C LEU A 341 36.92 -8.31 -6.40
N LYS A 342 35.65 -8.40 -6.78
CA LYS A 342 35.14 -9.38 -7.74
C LYS A 342 34.60 -8.72 -9.01
N PRO A 343 34.76 -9.35 -10.18
CA PRO A 343 34.05 -8.94 -11.38
C PRO A 343 32.53 -9.13 -11.24
N LEU A 344 31.74 -8.29 -11.92
CA LEU A 344 30.28 -8.40 -12.02
C LEU A 344 29.85 -9.77 -12.56
N SER A 345 30.59 -10.33 -13.51
CA SER A 345 30.28 -11.61 -14.16
C SER A 345 30.43 -12.83 -13.25
N THR A 346 31.11 -12.71 -12.10
CA THR A 346 31.32 -13.83 -11.17
C THR A 346 30.38 -13.80 -9.98
N LEU A 347 29.57 -12.75 -9.83
CA LEU A 347 28.58 -12.63 -8.79
C LEU A 347 27.51 -13.72 -8.89
N GLN A 348 27.05 -14.19 -7.75
CA GLN A 348 25.93 -15.12 -7.63
C GLN A 348 24.63 -14.37 -7.32
N PRO A 349 23.45 -14.88 -7.75
CA PRO A 349 22.17 -14.32 -7.33
C PRO A 349 22.04 -14.27 -5.80
N GLY A 350 21.51 -13.17 -5.28
CA GLY A 350 21.42 -12.87 -3.86
C GLY A 350 22.57 -12.03 -3.33
N VAL A 351 22.73 -12.01 -2.00
CA VAL A 351 23.76 -11.23 -1.30
C VAL A 351 25.11 -11.91 -1.45
N ASN A 352 26.10 -11.19 -2.00
CA ASN A 352 27.46 -11.68 -2.19
C ASN A 352 28.35 -11.22 -1.02
N SER A 353 28.26 -11.89 0.13
CA SER A 353 29.04 -11.53 1.33
C SER A 353 30.55 -11.60 1.11
N GLY A 354 31.28 -10.65 1.70
CA GLY A 354 32.74 -10.55 1.56
C GLY A 354 33.24 -10.13 0.17
N ALA A 355 32.35 -9.77 -0.78
CA ALA A 355 32.72 -9.27 -2.09
C ALA A 355 32.54 -7.75 -2.19
N VAL A 356 33.32 -7.10 -3.05
CA VAL A 356 33.07 -5.73 -3.49
C VAL A 356 33.17 -5.68 -5.01
N ILE A 357 32.26 -4.94 -5.64
CA ILE A 357 32.37 -4.62 -7.07
C ILE A 357 32.80 -3.16 -7.23
N LEU A 358 33.58 -2.87 -8.27
CA LEU A 358 33.99 -1.52 -8.64
C LEU A 358 33.80 -1.35 -10.14
N GLY A 359 33.01 -0.34 -10.54
CA GLY A 359 32.74 -0.09 -11.94
C GLY A 359 32.56 1.39 -12.25
N LYS A 360 32.26 1.66 -13.53
CA LYS A 360 31.98 2.99 -14.08
C LYS A 360 30.51 3.14 -14.41
N VAL A 361 29.98 4.33 -14.12
CA VAL A 361 28.61 4.70 -14.49
C VAL A 361 28.56 5.02 -15.98
N VAL A 362 27.64 4.39 -16.72
CA VAL A 362 27.47 4.60 -18.18
C VAL A 362 26.17 5.30 -18.57
N PHE A 363 25.15 5.24 -17.73
CA PHE A 363 23.91 6.00 -17.87
C PHE A 363 23.25 6.15 -16.50
N SER A 364 22.32 7.10 -16.37
CA SER A 364 21.37 7.18 -15.26
C SER A 364 19.94 7.23 -15.80
N LEU A 365 19.00 6.73 -15.00
CA LEU A 365 17.58 6.67 -15.30
C LEU A 365 16.80 6.98 -14.01
N THR A 366 15.84 7.90 -14.11
CA THR A 366 14.96 8.28 -12.99
C THR A 366 13.52 7.94 -13.31
N THR A 367 12.74 7.67 -12.27
CA THR A 367 11.29 7.45 -12.34
C THR A 367 10.54 8.70 -11.86
N GLU A 368 9.24 8.82 -12.15
CA GLU A 368 8.43 9.93 -11.64
C GLU A 368 8.37 9.98 -10.11
N GLU A 369 8.37 8.80 -9.47
CA GLU A 369 8.42 8.63 -8.02
C GLU A 369 9.80 8.97 -7.43
N LYS A 370 10.80 9.28 -8.26
CA LYS A 370 12.20 9.63 -7.91
C LYS A 370 12.99 8.54 -7.18
N VAL A 371 12.35 7.43 -6.80
CA VAL A 371 12.97 6.26 -6.17
C VAL A 371 12.62 5.01 -6.99
N PRO A 372 13.58 4.10 -7.24
CA PRO A 372 15.02 4.23 -6.96
C PRO A 372 15.74 5.15 -7.95
N PHE A 373 16.91 5.66 -7.58
CA PHE A 373 17.86 6.19 -8.58
C PHE A 373 18.53 5.01 -9.26
N THR A 374 18.33 4.90 -10.57
CA THR A 374 18.79 3.78 -11.38
C THR A 374 19.98 4.20 -12.23
N PHE A 375 21.03 3.39 -12.29
CA PHE A 375 22.14 3.64 -13.21
C PHE A 375 22.75 2.34 -13.75
N GLY A 376 23.43 2.44 -14.89
CA GLY A 376 24.18 1.33 -15.47
C GLY A 376 25.62 1.33 -15.00
N LEU A 377 26.11 0.17 -14.57
CA LEU A 377 27.47 -0.05 -14.12
C LEU A 377 28.20 -1.03 -15.06
N VAL A 378 29.46 -0.73 -15.36
CA VAL A 378 30.37 -1.60 -16.12
C VAL A 378 31.70 -1.69 -15.39
N ASP A 379 32.24 -2.90 -15.25
CA ASP A 379 33.53 -3.17 -14.60
C ASP A 379 34.62 -3.61 -15.61
N SER A 380 34.17 -4.04 -16.79
CA SER A 380 34.97 -4.69 -17.82
C SER A 380 34.30 -4.53 -19.19
N ASP A 381 34.87 -5.15 -20.23
CA ASP A 381 34.24 -5.23 -21.55
C ASP A 381 32.98 -6.12 -21.58
N GLY A 382 32.67 -6.81 -20.47
CA GLY A 382 31.50 -7.67 -20.29
C GLY A 382 30.14 -6.95 -20.27
N PRO A 383 29.07 -7.64 -19.85
CA PRO A 383 27.71 -7.09 -19.78
C PRO A 383 27.61 -5.90 -18.82
N CYS A 384 26.69 -4.98 -19.11
CA CYS A 384 26.33 -3.90 -18.19
C CYS A 384 25.29 -4.41 -17.17
N CYS A 385 25.45 -4.03 -15.91
CA CYS A 385 24.50 -4.35 -14.84
C CYS A 385 23.76 -3.08 -14.42
N ALA A 386 22.45 -3.19 -14.16
CA ALA A 386 21.72 -2.10 -13.53
C ALA A 386 22.04 -2.02 -12.04
N VAL A 387 21.95 -0.83 -11.45
CA VAL A 387 22.06 -0.63 -10.00
C VAL A 387 20.87 0.22 -9.57
N MET A 388 20.13 -0.27 -8.57
CA MET A 388 18.94 0.39 -8.01
C MET A 388 19.27 0.87 -6.60
N VAL A 389 19.29 2.19 -6.39
CA VAL A 389 19.60 2.77 -5.09
C VAL A 389 18.34 3.34 -4.44
N TYR A 390 18.03 2.82 -3.27
CA TYR A 390 16.86 3.17 -2.47
C TYR A 390 17.23 4.09 -1.30
N ASN A 391 16.20 4.61 -0.63
CA ASN A 391 16.31 5.53 0.51
C ASN A 391 17.21 6.75 0.23
N ILE A 392 16.97 7.42 -0.90
CA ILE A 392 17.76 8.56 -1.37
C ILE A 392 17.01 9.88 -1.19
N VAL A 393 17.73 10.97 -0.91
CA VAL A 393 17.19 12.33 -1.09
C VAL A 393 17.01 12.62 -2.59
N GLN A 394 16.03 13.45 -2.93
CA GLN A 394 15.68 13.74 -4.34
C GLN A 394 16.83 14.38 -5.15
N SER A 395 17.77 15.04 -4.47
CA SER A 395 18.94 15.67 -5.08
C SER A 395 20.13 14.72 -5.26
N TRP A 396 20.06 13.49 -4.75
CA TRP A 396 21.16 12.54 -4.81
C TRP A 396 21.24 11.86 -6.18
N GLY A 397 22.46 11.54 -6.60
CA GLY A 397 22.73 10.77 -7.80
C GLY A 397 24.23 10.64 -8.06
N VAL A 398 24.57 9.86 -9.09
CA VAL A 398 25.94 9.72 -9.62
C VAL A 398 25.99 10.15 -11.09
N LEU A 399 27.16 10.59 -11.55
CA LEU A 399 27.37 11.09 -12.90
C LEU A 399 27.99 10.01 -13.81
N ILE A 400 27.73 10.13 -15.11
CA ILE A 400 28.37 9.28 -16.12
C ILE A 400 29.89 9.47 -16.04
N GLY A 401 30.64 8.38 -15.90
CA GLY A 401 32.10 8.39 -15.73
C GLY A 401 32.58 8.24 -14.29
N ASP A 402 31.70 8.43 -13.31
CA ASP A 402 32.03 8.20 -11.90
C ASP A 402 32.39 6.73 -11.66
N SER A 403 33.33 6.52 -10.74
CA SER A 403 33.66 5.20 -10.22
C SER A 403 32.78 4.91 -9.01
N VAL A 404 32.06 3.80 -9.02
CA VAL A 404 31.20 3.40 -7.91
C VAL A 404 31.63 2.04 -7.41
N ALA A 405 31.97 1.95 -6.12
CA ALA A 405 32.17 0.70 -5.43
C ALA A 405 30.94 0.34 -4.58
N ILE A 406 30.53 -0.92 -4.66
CA ILE A 406 29.37 -1.48 -3.96
C ILE A 406 29.85 -2.69 -3.16
N PRO A 407 29.89 -2.60 -1.82
CA PRO A 407 30.22 -3.71 -0.95
C PRO A 407 29.02 -4.67 -0.83
N GLU A 408 29.34 -5.95 -0.71
CA GLU A 408 28.40 -7.06 -0.52
C GLU A 408 27.15 -6.99 -1.45
N PRO A 409 27.34 -6.88 -2.77
CA PRO A 409 26.25 -6.58 -3.69
C PRO A 409 25.17 -7.66 -3.69
N ASN A 410 23.91 -7.23 -3.66
CA ASN A 410 22.75 -8.10 -3.80
C ASN A 410 22.32 -8.18 -5.26
N LEU A 411 22.75 -9.24 -5.96
CA LEU A 411 22.47 -9.44 -7.39
C LEU A 411 21.10 -10.08 -7.59
N ARG A 412 20.29 -9.51 -8.49
CA ARG A 412 19.01 -10.09 -8.91
C ARG A 412 18.98 -10.27 -10.42
N LEU A 413 18.49 -11.44 -10.84
CA LEU A 413 18.23 -11.75 -12.26
C LEU A 413 16.75 -11.54 -12.54
N HIS A 414 16.45 -10.73 -13.54
CA HIS A 414 15.09 -10.40 -13.96
C HIS A 414 14.76 -11.09 -15.27
N ARG A 415 13.65 -11.81 -15.29
CA ARG A 415 13.01 -12.37 -16.50
C ARG A 415 11.53 -12.07 -16.39
N ILE A 416 11.08 -11.07 -17.14
CA ILE A 416 9.73 -10.52 -17.03
C ILE A 416 9.06 -10.69 -18.39
N GLN A 417 7.86 -11.26 -18.40
CA GLN A 417 7.03 -11.39 -19.58
C GLN A 417 5.68 -10.73 -19.29
N HIS A 418 5.28 -9.76 -20.11
CA HIS A 418 4.01 -9.04 -19.94
C HIS A 418 3.47 -8.58 -21.29
N LYS A 419 2.21 -8.92 -21.61
CA LYS A 419 1.51 -8.49 -22.84
C LYS A 419 2.35 -8.62 -24.13
N GLY A 420 3.09 -9.73 -24.26
CA GLY A 420 3.90 -10.03 -25.45
C GLY A 420 5.26 -9.30 -25.52
N LYS A 421 5.68 -8.60 -24.46
CA LYS A 421 7.03 -8.07 -24.29
C LYS A 421 7.81 -8.91 -23.28
N ASP A 422 9.08 -9.13 -23.58
CA ASP A 422 10.01 -9.87 -22.73
C ASP A 422 11.19 -8.96 -22.32
N TYR A 423 11.49 -8.94 -21.02
CA TYR A 423 12.62 -8.19 -20.45
C TYR A 423 13.55 -9.14 -19.71
N SER A 424 14.83 -9.13 -20.06
CA SER A 424 15.86 -9.93 -19.38
C SER A 424 17.07 -9.07 -19.03
N PHE A 425 17.34 -8.89 -17.74
CA PHE A 425 18.50 -8.12 -17.28
C PHE A 425 18.93 -8.52 -15.87
N SER A 426 20.08 -8.02 -15.43
CA SER A 426 20.58 -8.18 -14.06
C SER A 426 20.62 -6.82 -13.35
N SER A 427 20.25 -6.78 -12.08
CA SER A 427 20.36 -5.59 -11.23
C SER A 427 21.12 -5.90 -9.94
N VAL A 428 21.77 -4.89 -9.39
CA VAL A 428 22.24 -4.88 -8.00
C VAL A 428 21.33 -3.95 -7.21
N ARG A 429 20.70 -4.48 -6.17
CA ARG A 429 19.89 -3.71 -5.23
C ARG A 429 20.76 -3.12 -4.12
N VAL A 430 20.61 -1.82 -3.88
CA VAL A 430 21.32 -1.08 -2.83
C VAL A 430 20.29 -0.38 -1.95
N GLU A 431 20.19 -0.80 -0.68
CA GLU A 431 19.14 -0.33 0.25
C GLU A 431 19.32 1.14 0.70
N THR A 432 20.55 1.65 0.68
CA THR A 432 20.87 3.03 1.06
C THR A 432 22.11 3.53 0.30
N PRO A 433 22.15 4.82 -0.11
CA PRO A 433 23.34 5.40 -0.70
C PRO A 433 24.57 5.37 0.23
N LEU A 434 24.38 5.23 1.55
CA LEU A 434 25.48 5.17 2.53
C LEU A 434 26.43 3.99 2.32
N LEU A 435 25.97 2.92 1.67
CA LEU A 435 26.80 1.77 1.32
C LEU A 435 27.74 2.05 0.14
N LEU A 436 27.48 3.11 -0.64
CA LEU A 436 28.22 3.39 -1.86
C LEU A 436 29.49 4.19 -1.58
N VAL A 437 30.53 3.87 -2.34
CA VAL A 437 31.74 4.69 -2.43
C VAL A 437 31.82 5.26 -3.84
N VAL A 438 31.72 6.59 -3.97
CA VAL A 438 31.74 7.29 -5.26
C VAL A 438 33.05 8.03 -5.40
N ASN A 439 33.83 7.70 -6.42
CA ASN A 439 35.17 8.25 -6.68
C ASN A 439 36.10 8.16 -5.45
N GLY A 440 36.02 7.05 -4.71
CA GLY A 440 36.81 6.81 -3.48
C GLY A 440 36.26 7.48 -2.22
N LYS A 441 35.14 8.21 -2.30
CA LYS A 441 34.54 8.92 -1.16
C LYS A 441 33.25 8.23 -0.69
N PRO A 442 33.08 7.95 0.61
CA PRO A 442 31.83 7.44 1.15
C PRO A 442 30.72 8.50 1.06
N GLN A 443 29.46 8.07 1.00
CA GLN A 443 28.32 8.97 1.02
C GLN A 443 27.99 9.41 2.47
N GLY A 444 27.63 10.68 2.65
CA GLY A 444 27.26 11.24 3.96
C GLY A 444 25.78 11.00 4.31
N SER A 445 25.44 11.09 5.60
CA SER A 445 24.08 10.88 6.12
C SER A 445 23.01 11.76 5.43
N GLY A 446 23.38 12.98 5.00
CA GLY A 446 22.49 13.89 4.25
C GLY A 446 22.08 13.42 2.85
N SER A 447 22.59 12.28 2.39
CA SER A 447 22.17 11.65 1.12
C SER A 447 20.98 10.70 1.27
N GLN A 448 20.63 10.32 2.49
CA GLN A 448 19.58 9.33 2.77
C GLN A 448 18.25 10.00 3.13
N ALA A 449 17.14 9.47 2.61
CA ALA A 449 15.79 9.80 3.04
C ALA A 449 14.92 8.54 3.03
N ALA A 450 13.98 8.41 3.97
CA ALA A 450 13.06 7.27 3.98
C ALA A 450 12.11 7.33 2.78
N ALA A 451 11.88 6.18 2.13
CA ALA A 451 10.84 6.08 1.11
C ALA A 451 9.45 6.27 1.74
N THR A 452 8.70 7.27 1.29
CA THR A 452 7.31 7.50 1.69
C THR A 452 6.36 6.98 0.63
N VAL A 453 5.29 6.29 1.05
CA VAL A 453 4.16 6.00 0.15
C VAL A 453 3.17 7.14 0.26
N ALA A 454 2.95 7.83 -0.85
CA ALA A 454 1.81 8.71 -0.98
C ALA A 454 0.55 7.85 -1.19
N SER A 455 -0.07 7.37 -0.11
CA SER A 455 -1.40 6.77 -0.20
C SER A 455 -2.42 7.90 -0.30
N ARG A 456 -3.09 8.05 -1.45
CA ARG A 456 -4.16 9.06 -1.57
C ARG A 456 -5.32 8.68 -0.63
N PRO A 457 -5.90 9.63 0.12
CA PRO A 457 -7.06 9.35 0.97
C PRO A 457 -8.31 8.91 0.19
N GLN A 458 -8.32 9.02 -1.14
CA GLN A 458 -9.45 8.66 -2.01
C GLN A 458 -9.42 7.21 -2.54
N CYS A 459 -8.35 6.44 -2.32
CA CYS A 459 -8.17 5.09 -2.87
C CYS A 459 -7.97 4.04 -1.76
N GLU A 460 -8.94 3.95 -0.84
CA GLU A 460 -8.94 2.99 0.28
C GLU A 460 -10.32 2.46 0.65
#